data_AF-A6NVF9-F1
#
_entry.id   AF-A6NVF9-F1
#
_cell.length_a   1.000
_cell.length_b   1.000
_cell.length_c   1.000
_cell.angle_alpha   90.00
_cell.angle_beta   90.00
_cell.angle_gamma   90.00
#
_symmetry.space_group_name_H-M   'P 1'
#
loop_
_entity.id
_entity.type
_entity.pdbx_description
1 polymer ?
#
loop_
_entity_poly.entity_id
_entity_poly.type
_entity_poly.pdbx_seq_one_letter_code
_entity_poly.pdbx_strand_id
1 'polypeptide(L)'
;MESHPAVLDGFVSAFREAQAELNLFNSSHCDDMTGQELEGKVLVMSPMTLRESYWAPENQLWLATGGFGCAPNAAGRAVYATCLGDGEQTRWNRSDFIGILREEHLPDWARESLKQIRQEDPAESPDMTTPTM
;
A
#
# COMPACT_ATOMS: atom_id res chain seq x y z
N MET A 1 -8.46 -39.78 10.56
CA MET A 1 -7.30 -38.97 10.10
C MET A 1 -7.39 -37.66 10.85
N GLU A 2 -6.88 -37.67 12.08
CA GLU A 2 -6.99 -36.53 13.01
C GLU A 2 -5.74 -35.68 12.84
N SER A 3 -5.87 -34.53 12.19
CA SER A 3 -4.78 -33.56 12.10
C SER A 3 -4.53 -32.99 13.49
N HIS A 4 -3.36 -33.28 14.06
CA HIS A 4 -2.96 -32.79 15.37
C HIS A 4 -2.71 -31.27 15.32
N PRO A 5 -3.44 -30.45 16.11
CA PRO A 5 -3.32 -28.98 16.10
C PRO A 5 -1.93 -28.46 16.48
N ALA A 6 -1.13 -29.25 17.21
CA ALA A 6 0.20 -28.85 17.67
C ALA A 6 1.24 -28.66 16.53
N VAL A 7 1.09 -29.34 15.39
CA VAL A 7 2.02 -29.21 14.26
C VAL A 7 1.75 -27.91 13.47
N LEU A 8 0.48 -27.51 13.39
CA LEU A 8 0.07 -26.25 12.78
C LEU A 8 0.51 -25.05 13.64
N ASP A 9 0.37 -25.13 14.96
CA ASP A 9 0.77 -24.05 15.88
C ASP A 9 2.27 -23.74 15.81
N GLY A 10 3.12 -24.77 15.74
CA GLY A 10 4.58 -24.60 15.61
C GLY A 10 5.00 -23.95 14.28
N PHE A 11 4.35 -24.31 13.18
CA PHE A 11 4.64 -23.75 11.86
C PHE A 11 4.17 -22.29 11.74
N VAL A 12 2.99 -21.98 12.28
CA VAL A 12 2.45 -20.61 12.34
C VAL A 12 3.31 -19.71 13.23
N SER A 13 3.90 -20.25 14.30
CA SER A 13 4.78 -19.49 15.20
C SER A 13 6.10 -19.11 14.54
N ALA A 14 6.80 -20.07 13.92
CA ALA A 14 8.06 -19.79 13.20
C ALA A 14 7.85 -18.83 12.02
N PHE A 15 6.72 -18.94 11.33
CA PHE A 15 6.32 -18.02 10.27
C PHE A 15 6.12 -16.59 10.79
N ARG A 16 5.48 -16.42 11.96
CA ARG A 16 5.30 -15.12 12.61
C ARG A 16 6.62 -14.52 13.10
N GLU A 17 7.54 -15.35 13.60
CA GLU A 17 8.87 -14.89 14.04
C GLU A 17 9.72 -14.39 12.87
N ALA A 18 9.76 -15.12 11.75
CA ALA A 18 10.45 -14.67 10.54
C ALA A 18 9.84 -13.39 9.96
N GLN A 19 8.51 -13.24 10.01
CA GLN A 19 7.84 -11.98 9.63
C GLN A 19 8.14 -10.82 10.58
N ALA A 20 8.40 -11.08 11.86
CA ALA A 20 8.75 -10.06 12.84
C ALA A 20 10.16 -9.49 12.59
N GLU A 21 11.12 -10.31 12.16
CA GLU A 21 12.47 -9.84 11.79
C GLU A 21 12.47 -8.92 10.56
N LEU A 22 11.48 -9.08 9.68
CA LEU A 22 11.33 -8.27 8.47
C LEU A 22 10.66 -6.91 8.73
N ASN A 23 10.20 -6.66 9.96
CA ASN A 23 9.58 -5.40 10.40
C ASN A 23 8.46 -4.91 9.46
N LEU A 24 7.67 -5.85 8.94
CA LEU A 24 6.57 -5.59 8.00
C LEU A 24 5.45 -4.77 8.65
N PHE A 25 4.80 -3.95 7.83
CA PHE A 25 3.60 -3.23 8.24
C PHE A 25 2.41 -4.18 8.37
N ASN A 26 1.61 -3.97 9.41
CA ASN A 26 0.41 -4.72 9.70
C ASN A 26 -0.74 -3.77 10.07
N SER A 27 -1.92 -4.31 10.35
CA SER A 27 -3.13 -3.51 10.63
C SER A 27 -3.00 -2.56 11.82
N SER A 28 -2.11 -2.80 12.80
CA SER A 28 -1.91 -1.86 13.92
C SER A 28 -1.36 -0.51 13.48
N HIS A 29 -0.65 -0.47 12.35
CA HIS A 29 -0.07 0.74 11.76
C HIS A 29 -1.03 1.49 10.84
N CYS A 30 -2.24 0.95 10.63
CA CYS A 30 -3.15 1.42 9.60
C CYS A 30 -4.47 1.94 10.16
N ASP A 31 -5.08 2.86 9.42
CA ASP A 31 -6.49 3.19 9.53
C ASP A 31 -7.33 2.34 8.57
N ASP A 32 -8.58 2.14 8.96
CA ASP A 32 -9.54 1.34 8.19
C ASP A 32 -9.92 2.04 6.87
N MET A 33 -10.03 1.26 5.80
CA MET A 33 -10.36 1.75 4.45
C MET A 33 -11.87 1.85 4.18
N THR A 34 -12.74 1.35 5.06
CA THR A 34 -14.18 1.29 4.80
C THR A 34 -14.75 2.71 4.69
N GLY A 35 -15.45 2.99 3.59
CA GLY A 35 -16.04 4.30 3.35
C GLY A 35 -15.04 5.42 3.02
N GLN A 36 -13.75 5.13 2.90
CA GLN A 36 -12.71 6.13 2.64
C GLN A 36 -12.34 6.23 1.16
N GLU A 37 -12.06 7.46 0.70
CA GLU A 37 -11.34 7.72 -0.54
C GLU A 37 -9.87 7.34 -0.36
N LEU A 38 -9.28 6.63 -1.32
CA LEU A 38 -7.90 6.15 -1.23
C LEU A 38 -6.92 6.94 -2.08
N GLU A 39 -7.38 7.64 -3.13
CA GLU A 39 -6.51 8.39 -4.01
C GLU A 39 -5.67 9.42 -3.25
N GLY A 40 -4.37 9.49 -3.54
CA GLY A 40 -3.39 10.33 -2.86
C GLY A 40 -2.91 9.83 -1.50
N LYS A 41 -3.45 8.71 -0.99
CA LYS A 41 -3.05 8.11 0.30
C LYS A 41 -1.99 7.02 0.12
N VAL A 42 -1.19 6.82 1.18
CA VAL A 42 -0.28 5.69 1.29
C VAL A 42 -1.04 4.49 1.82
N LEU A 43 -1.08 3.43 1.03
CA LEU A 43 -1.72 2.17 1.36
C LEU A 43 -0.67 1.12 1.72
N VAL A 44 -1.03 0.24 2.65
CA VAL A 44 -0.19 -0.90 3.03
C VAL A 44 -0.67 -2.14 2.32
N MET A 45 0.21 -2.76 1.54
CA MET A 45 -0.03 -4.02 0.84
C MET A 45 -0.08 -5.19 1.82
N SER A 46 -1.03 -6.11 1.61
CA SER A 46 -1.05 -7.36 2.34
C SER A 46 0.19 -8.19 2.00
N PRO A 47 0.91 -8.75 3.00
CA PRO A 47 2.02 -9.66 2.74
C PRO A 47 1.57 -10.93 2.00
N MET A 48 0.27 -11.26 2.02
CA MET A 48 -0.29 -12.37 1.26
C MET A 48 -0.46 -12.06 -0.24
N THR A 49 -0.43 -10.78 -0.63
CA THR A 49 -0.47 -10.34 -2.04
C THR A 49 0.93 -10.44 -2.68
N LEU A 50 1.98 -10.21 -1.90
CA LEU A 50 3.37 -10.27 -2.35
C LEU A 50 3.92 -11.70 -2.27
N ARG A 51 4.85 -12.03 -3.17
CA ARG A 51 5.65 -13.25 -3.00
C ARG A 51 6.61 -13.06 -1.83
N GLU A 52 6.94 -14.13 -1.13
CA GLU A 52 7.84 -14.11 0.04
C GLU A 52 9.20 -13.45 -0.26
N SER A 53 9.72 -13.60 -1.49
CA SER A 53 10.96 -12.96 -1.94
C SER A 53 10.91 -11.43 -1.99
N TYR A 54 9.72 -10.83 -1.96
CA TYR A 54 9.51 -9.38 -1.95
C TYR A 54 9.04 -8.87 -0.58
N TRP A 55 9.09 -9.69 0.46
CA TRP A 55 8.74 -9.24 1.80
C TRP A 55 9.81 -8.32 2.36
N ALA A 56 9.54 -7.02 2.20
CA ALA A 56 10.30 -5.94 2.77
C ALA A 56 9.34 -4.75 3.00
N PRO A 57 9.59 -3.91 4.02
CA PRO A 57 8.81 -2.70 4.27
C PRO A 57 8.68 -1.81 3.02
N GLU A 58 9.74 -1.72 2.22
CA GLU A 58 9.83 -0.93 0.99
C GLU A 58 8.81 -1.36 -0.07
N ASN A 59 8.53 -2.66 -0.16
CA ASN A 59 7.60 -3.22 -1.15
C ASN A 59 6.14 -3.23 -0.66
N GLN A 60 5.90 -2.89 0.61
CA GLN A 60 4.55 -2.86 1.18
C GLN A 60 3.87 -1.50 1.08
N LEU A 61 4.63 -0.41 0.91
CA LEU A 61 4.05 0.93 0.89
C LEU A 61 3.80 1.39 -0.54
N TRP A 62 2.54 1.70 -0.84
CA TRP A 62 2.09 2.09 -2.16
C TRP A 62 1.30 3.39 -2.09
N LEU A 63 1.66 4.39 -2.89
CA LEU A 63 0.86 5.59 -3.10
C LEU A 63 -0.26 5.27 -4.09
N ALA A 64 -1.52 5.37 -3.67
CA ALA A 64 -2.64 5.26 -4.60
C ALA A 64 -2.72 6.50 -5.50
N THR A 65 -2.62 6.29 -6.80
CA THR A 65 -2.63 7.37 -7.82
C THR A 65 -3.97 7.47 -8.54
N GLY A 66 -4.86 6.48 -8.40
CA GLY A 66 -6.25 6.59 -8.86
C GLY A 66 -6.90 5.24 -9.18
N GLY A 67 -7.98 5.30 -9.96
CA GLY A 67 -8.77 4.14 -10.36
C GLY A 67 -10.04 3.95 -9.55
N PHE A 68 -11.01 3.23 -10.12
CA PHE A 68 -12.34 3.10 -9.51
C PHE A 68 -12.32 2.48 -8.11
N GLY A 69 -11.36 1.62 -7.80
CA GLY A 69 -11.19 1.01 -6.49
C GLY A 69 -10.78 1.97 -5.39
N CYS A 70 -10.35 3.19 -5.71
CA CYS A 70 -10.05 4.22 -4.72
C CYS A 70 -11.31 4.79 -4.07
N ALA A 71 -12.38 4.95 -4.85
CA ALA A 71 -13.65 5.45 -4.37
C ALA A 71 -14.42 4.37 -3.58
N PRO A 72 -14.94 4.69 -2.38
CA PRO A 72 -15.59 3.70 -1.52
C PRO A 72 -16.91 3.16 -2.08
N ASN A 73 -17.58 3.93 -2.94
CA ASN A 73 -18.90 3.61 -3.49
C ASN A 73 -18.86 3.14 -4.95
N ALA A 74 -17.67 2.99 -5.53
CA ALA A 74 -17.54 2.56 -6.91
C ALA A 74 -17.67 1.03 -7.03
N ALA A 75 -18.26 0.57 -8.12
CA ALA A 75 -18.36 -0.86 -8.43
C ALA A 75 -16.99 -1.47 -8.83
N GLY A 76 -16.10 -0.65 -9.38
CA GLY A 76 -14.77 -1.07 -9.79
C GLY A 76 -13.85 -1.28 -8.60
N ARG A 77 -12.99 -2.30 -8.68
CA ARG A 77 -12.05 -2.65 -7.59
C ARG A 77 -10.62 -2.20 -7.84
N ALA A 78 -10.31 -1.71 -9.05
CA ALA A 78 -8.95 -1.41 -9.49
C ALA A 78 -8.40 -0.16 -8.82
N VAL A 79 -7.25 -0.30 -8.16
CA VAL A 79 -6.45 0.80 -7.60
C VAL A 79 -5.14 0.81 -8.38
N TYR A 80 -4.87 1.90 -9.10
CA TYR A 80 -3.55 2.18 -9.63
C TYR A 80 -2.72 2.80 -8.52
N ALA A 81 -1.52 2.25 -8.32
CA ALA A 81 -0.64 2.72 -7.27
C ALA A 81 0.82 2.64 -7.68
N THR A 82 1.63 3.50 -7.06
CA THR A 82 3.09 3.56 -7.23
C THR A 82 3.76 3.07 -5.96
N CYS A 83 4.65 2.09 -6.07
CA CYS A 83 5.44 1.59 -4.95
C CYS A 83 6.43 2.66 -4.46
N LEU A 84 6.51 2.87 -3.15
CA LEU A 84 7.42 3.87 -2.58
C LEU A 84 8.87 3.38 -2.51
N GLY A 85 9.11 2.07 -2.57
CA GLY A 85 10.44 1.46 -2.50
C GLY A 85 11.24 1.58 -3.80
N ASP A 86 10.60 1.38 -4.94
CA ASP A 86 11.25 1.31 -6.25
C ASP A 86 10.59 2.18 -7.33
N GLY A 87 9.45 2.81 -7.02
CA GLY A 87 8.70 3.64 -7.98
C GLY A 87 7.87 2.85 -8.98
N GLU A 88 7.74 1.52 -8.85
CA GLU A 88 6.96 0.71 -9.79
C GLU A 88 5.47 1.11 -9.77
N GLN A 89 4.89 1.34 -10.96
CA GLN A 89 3.45 1.58 -11.10
C GLN A 89 2.72 0.29 -11.45
N THR A 90 1.79 -0.13 -10.57
CA THR A 90 1.06 -1.38 -10.75
C THR A 90 -0.43 -1.21 -10.42
N ARG A 91 -1.26 -2.00 -11.11
CA ARG A 91 -2.70 -2.11 -10.83
C ARG A 91 -2.96 -3.21 -9.82
N TRP A 92 -3.58 -2.83 -8.71
CA TRP A 92 -4.02 -3.71 -7.64
C TRP A 92 -5.55 -3.69 -7.50
N ASN A 93 -6.09 -4.53 -6.63
CA ASN A 93 -7.45 -4.40 -6.14
C ASN A 93 -7.47 -3.71 -4.77
N ARG A 94 -8.55 -3.00 -4.46
CA ARG A 94 -8.78 -2.41 -3.12
C ARG A 94 -8.59 -3.42 -1.98
N SER A 95 -8.98 -4.68 -2.22
CA SER A 95 -8.87 -5.78 -1.25
C SER A 95 -7.45 -6.33 -1.07
N ASP A 96 -6.50 -5.94 -1.91
CA ASP A 96 -5.11 -6.38 -1.80
C ASP A 96 -4.35 -5.60 -0.73
N PHE A 97 -4.90 -4.46 -0.29
CA PHE A 97 -4.38 -3.63 0.78
C PHE A 97 -5.03 -3.96 2.12
N ILE A 98 -4.27 -3.80 3.21
CA ILE A 98 -4.75 -4.02 4.57
C ILE A 98 -5.26 -2.75 5.25
N GLY A 99 -4.88 -1.57 4.75
CA GLY A 99 -5.24 -0.31 5.37
C GLY A 99 -4.51 0.90 4.77
N ILE A 100 -4.90 2.09 5.25
CA ILE A 100 -4.20 3.36 4.99
C ILE A 100 -3.12 3.51 6.05
N LEU A 101 -1.86 3.73 5.66
CA LEU A 101 -0.78 3.91 6.63
C LEU A 101 -0.97 5.21 7.42
N ARG A 102 -0.89 5.15 8.75
CA ARG A 102 -0.88 6.36 9.59
C ARG A 102 0.42 7.14 9.42
N GLU A 103 0.32 8.47 9.43
CA GLU A 103 1.48 9.35 9.23
C GLU A 103 2.59 9.16 10.28
N GLU A 104 2.24 8.77 11.51
CA GLU A 104 3.18 8.47 12.59
C GLU A 104 4.07 7.24 12.30
N HIS A 105 3.60 6.32 11.45
CA HIS A 105 4.32 5.11 11.04
C HIS A 105 4.98 5.25 9.67
N LEU A 106 4.85 6.41 9.01
CA LEU A 106 5.51 6.66 7.74
C LEU A 106 7.04 6.83 7.97
N PRO A 107 7.89 5.97 7.38
CA PRO A 107 9.33 6.08 7.54
C PRO A 107 9.90 7.22 6.67
N ASP A 108 11.08 7.72 7.02
CA ASP A 108 11.67 8.88 6.34
C ASP A 108 12.02 8.62 4.88
N TRP A 109 12.48 7.41 4.53
CA TRP A 109 12.73 7.03 3.14
C TRP A 109 11.44 7.14 2.30
N ALA A 110 10.29 6.76 2.86
CA ALA A 110 9.01 6.83 2.16
C ALA A 110 8.54 8.28 1.99
N ARG A 111 8.83 9.16 2.96
CA ARG A 111 8.59 10.61 2.82
C ARG A 111 9.39 11.20 1.68
N GLU A 112 10.67 10.83 1.55
CA GLU A 112 11.51 11.30 0.46
C GLU A 112 11.03 10.75 -0.89
N SER A 113 10.69 9.46 -0.97
CA SER A 113 10.10 8.87 -2.18
C SER A 113 8.80 9.58 -2.61
N LEU A 114 7.91 9.92 -1.67
CA LEU A 114 6.68 10.68 -1.97
C LEU A 114 6.98 12.05 -2.56
N LYS A 115 8.00 12.76 -2.05
CA LYS A 115 8.41 14.06 -2.61
C LYS A 115 8.92 13.89 -4.04
N GLN A 116 9.71 12.86 -4.30
CA GLN A 116 10.23 12.59 -5.63
C GLN A 116 9.10 12.27 -6.62
N ILE A 117 8.22 11.33 -6.27
CA ILE A 117 7.08 10.93 -7.11
C ILE A 117 6.19 12.14 -7.44
N ARG A 118 5.91 13.02 -6.46
CA ARG A 118 5.10 14.23 -6.68
C ARG A 118 5.79 15.30 -7.52
N GLN A 119 7.12 15.32 -7.57
CA GLN A 119 7.87 16.22 -8.46
C GLN A 119 7.90 15.68 -9.89
N GLU A 120 7.89 14.36 -10.05
CA GLU A 120 7.91 13.67 -11.35
C GLU A 120 6.55 13.60 -12.03
N ASP A 121 5.44 13.82 -11.30
CA ASP A 121 4.08 13.88 -11.83
C ASP A 121 3.61 15.35 -11.99
N PRO A 122 3.70 15.96 -13.19
CA PRO A 122 3.36 17.37 -13.39
C PRO A 122 1.85 17.63 -13.52
N ALA A 123 0.99 16.69 -13.11
CA ALA A 123 -0.47 16.87 -13.19
C ALA A 123 -1.01 17.97 -12.23
N GLU A 124 -0.18 18.51 -11.34
CA GLU A 124 -0.49 19.71 -10.55
C GLU A 124 0.27 20.94 -11.10
N SER A 125 0.09 21.22 -12.40
CA SER A 125 0.44 22.53 -12.97
C SER A 125 -0.77 23.47 -12.81
N PRO A 126 -0.67 24.59 -12.07
CA PRO A 126 -1.78 25.54 -11.98
C PRO A 126 -2.01 26.22 -13.33
N ASP A 127 -3.25 26.10 -13.80
CA ASP A 127 -3.96 26.92 -14.77
C ASP A 127 -3.15 28.05 -15.45
N MET A 128 -2.61 27.78 -16.64
CA MET A 128 -2.29 28.84 -17.59
C MET A 128 -3.57 29.24 -18.31
N THR A 129 -4.29 30.17 -17.69
CA THR A 129 -5.37 30.94 -18.29
C THR A 129 -5.02 31.37 -19.72
N THR A 130 -5.92 31.05 -20.63
CA THR A 130 -5.99 31.48 -22.03
C THR A 130 -6.04 33.00 -22.13
N PRO A 131 -5.24 33.65 -23.00
CA PRO A 131 -5.65 34.91 -23.61
C PRO A 131 -6.11 34.63 -25.04
N THR A 132 -7.41 34.80 -25.26
CA THR A 132 -8.01 35.05 -26.57
C THR A 132 -7.37 36.28 -27.21
N MET A 133 -6.95 36.15 -28.47
CA MET A 133 -6.99 37.23 -29.47
C MET A 133 -7.39 36.65 -30.82
#